data_AF-Q8TSJ6-F1
#
_entry.id   AF-Q8TSJ6-F1
#
_cell.length_a   1.000
_cell.length_b   1.000
_cell.length_c   1.000
_cell.angle_alpha   90.00
_cell.angle_beta   90.00
_cell.angle_gamma   90.00
#
_symmetry.space_group_name_H-M   'P 1'
#
loop_
_entity.id
_entity.type
_entity.pdbx_description
1 polymer ?
#
loop_
_entity_poly.entity_id
_entity_poly.type
_entity_poly.pdbx_seq_one_letter_code
_entity_poly.pdbx_strand_id
1 'polypeptide(L)'
;MVFPERSWLKSCENGGFKTKKHNKTIIFALLIVTILLMSTGMAAAKETKLVVRSADTSANKVVIYGTFAPETIEINAGEEVTWFNFKKPKTPMVLVSEEGLWEETTLYYGKAFSYTFEEPGTYVFALKDNPEIKGTVKVSASEMQEEDSETAGETATVENPQVTTEASSASNSGKSDEKNVRNEEKMLIYSTTFSPETIEIEKGDTVTWVNLKRPKGASVLVSDDGLWEDTTLYYGKAFSYTFEEAGTYTFSLEAMPEAKATIIVK
;
A
#
# COMPACT_ATOMS: atom_id res chain seq x y z
N MET A 1 -39.87 58.42 -8.69
CA MET A 1 -40.41 57.15 -8.17
C MET A 1 -39.34 56.57 -7.25
N VAL A 2 -39.56 56.74 -5.95
CA VAL A 2 -38.61 56.52 -4.84
C VAL A 2 -39.45 55.85 -3.74
N PHE A 3 -39.00 54.72 -3.21
CA PHE A 3 -39.62 54.06 -2.05
C PHE A 3 -38.74 54.29 -0.80
N PRO A 4 -39.32 54.59 0.38
CA PRO A 4 -38.55 54.99 1.57
C PRO A 4 -38.30 53.87 2.59
N GLU A 5 -37.46 54.23 3.57
CA GLU A 5 -36.87 53.48 4.69
C GLU A 5 -37.78 53.11 5.89
N ARG A 6 -37.29 52.09 6.64
CA ARG A 6 -37.26 51.85 8.12
C ARG A 6 -38.52 51.94 8.99
N SER A 7 -38.71 50.91 9.83
CA SER A 7 -39.23 51.05 11.21
C SER A 7 -38.76 49.91 12.14
N TRP A 8 -38.88 50.12 13.45
CA TRP A 8 -38.01 49.63 14.55
C TRP A 8 -38.62 48.54 15.48
N LEU A 9 -37.73 47.84 16.19
CA LEU A 9 -37.76 47.11 17.49
C LEU A 9 -39.07 47.01 18.33
N LYS A 10 -39.34 45.80 18.87
CA LYS A 10 -39.84 45.45 20.23
C LYS A 10 -39.36 44.02 20.58
N SER A 11 -38.46 43.75 21.53
CA SER A 11 -38.47 43.80 23.02
C SER A 11 -39.01 42.52 23.72
N CYS A 12 -38.23 42.10 24.73
CA CYS A 12 -38.22 40.93 25.66
C CYS A 12 -39.56 40.65 26.41
N GLU A 13 -39.78 39.61 27.24
CA GLU A 13 -38.95 38.94 28.27
C GLU A 13 -39.78 37.82 28.96
N ASN A 14 -39.12 36.88 29.68
CA ASN A 14 -39.55 36.08 30.86
C ASN A 14 -38.87 34.68 30.83
N GLY A 15 -38.14 34.16 31.82
CA GLY A 15 -37.75 34.59 33.16
C GLY A 15 -36.84 33.52 33.80
N GLY A 16 -36.02 33.91 34.80
CA GLY A 16 -35.24 33.01 35.67
C GLY A 16 -36.15 32.16 36.60
N PHE A 17 -35.68 31.28 37.49
CA PHE A 17 -34.58 31.44 38.45
C PHE A 17 -34.37 30.14 39.28
N LYS A 18 -33.09 29.85 39.56
CA LYS A 18 -32.46 29.26 40.77
C LYS A 18 -32.71 27.84 41.31
N THR A 19 -31.54 27.24 41.60
CA THR A 19 -31.18 26.04 42.35
C THR A 19 -31.47 26.09 43.85
N LYS A 20 -31.76 24.94 44.47
CA LYS A 20 -31.57 24.71 45.92
C LYS A 20 -31.07 23.27 46.18
N LYS A 21 -29.89 23.19 46.79
CA LYS A 21 -29.12 22.00 47.19
C LYS A 21 -29.51 21.60 48.61
N HIS A 22 -29.99 20.39 48.88
CA HIS A 22 -30.14 19.86 50.26
C HIS A 22 -29.59 18.42 50.35
N ASN A 23 -28.50 18.25 51.10
CA ASN A 23 -28.00 16.96 51.59
C ASN A 23 -28.66 16.67 52.94
N LYS A 24 -29.17 15.45 53.20
CA LYS A 24 -29.26 14.86 54.56
C LYS A 24 -29.17 13.33 54.52
N THR A 25 -28.16 12.82 55.21
CA THR A 25 -27.87 11.44 55.59
C THR A 25 -28.94 10.87 56.53
N ILE A 26 -29.38 9.61 56.35
CA ILE A 26 -30.00 8.76 57.40
C ILE A 26 -29.57 7.30 57.17
N ILE A 27 -29.18 6.61 58.26
CA ILE A 27 -28.63 5.25 58.35
C ILE A 27 -29.56 4.36 59.22
N PHE A 28 -29.51 3.03 59.00
CA PHE A 28 -29.95 1.87 59.83
C PHE A 28 -31.46 1.48 59.78
N ALA A 29 -31.94 0.21 59.69
CA ALA A 29 -31.38 -1.13 59.95
C ALA A 29 -32.23 -2.30 59.34
N LEU A 30 -31.58 -3.46 59.05
CA LEU A 30 -31.93 -4.92 59.27
C LEU A 30 -33.34 -5.47 58.89
N LEU A 31 -33.56 -6.57 58.12
CA LEU A 31 -33.18 -8.00 58.32
C LEU A 31 -33.62 -8.92 57.12
N ILE A 32 -32.77 -9.92 56.77
CA ILE A 32 -33.03 -11.32 56.27
C ILE A 32 -33.70 -11.49 54.88
N VAL A 33 -33.11 -12.20 53.89
CA VAL A 33 -33.08 -13.68 53.74
C VAL A 33 -31.84 -14.14 52.95
N THR A 34 -31.14 -15.11 53.52
CA THR A 34 -30.09 -15.92 52.90
C THR A 34 -30.65 -16.81 51.79
N ILE A 35 -30.12 -16.71 50.56
CA ILE A 35 -30.24 -17.77 49.55
C ILE A 35 -28.85 -18.28 49.17
N LEU A 36 -28.72 -19.56 49.48
CA LEU A 36 -27.72 -20.58 49.23
C LEU A 36 -26.96 -20.47 47.89
N LEU A 37 -25.65 -20.74 47.95
CA LEU A 37 -24.79 -20.99 46.81
C LEU A 37 -25.27 -22.19 45.97
N MET A 38 -25.31 -22.02 44.65
CA MET A 38 -25.06 -23.08 43.65
C MET A 38 -24.03 -22.51 42.67
N SER A 39 -22.76 -22.82 42.89
CA SER A 39 -21.99 -23.85 42.17
C SER A 39 -21.60 -23.45 40.75
N THR A 40 -20.36 -22.97 40.65
CA THR A 40 -19.34 -23.39 39.67
C THR A 40 -19.81 -23.64 38.24
N GLY A 41 -19.52 -22.65 37.41
CA GLY A 41 -19.43 -22.78 35.96
C GLY A 41 -18.57 -21.66 35.38
N MET A 42 -17.39 -21.43 35.95
CA MET A 42 -16.39 -20.58 35.30
C MET A 42 -15.80 -21.42 34.17
N ALA A 43 -16.47 -21.44 33.02
CA ALA A 43 -15.84 -21.88 31.80
C ALA A 43 -14.61 -20.98 31.62
N ALA A 44 -13.43 -21.57 31.69
CA ALA A 44 -12.21 -20.90 31.26
C ALA A 44 -12.44 -20.53 29.80
N ALA A 45 -12.77 -19.26 29.56
CA ALA A 45 -12.68 -18.69 28.23
C ALA A 45 -11.21 -18.88 27.84
N LYS A 46 -10.94 -19.81 26.92
CA LYS A 46 -9.66 -19.83 26.23
C LYS A 46 -9.51 -18.43 25.67
N GLU A 47 -8.48 -17.72 26.10
CA GLU A 47 -8.12 -16.46 25.49
C GLU A 47 -7.92 -16.72 24.01
N THR A 48 -8.88 -16.30 23.20
CA THR A 48 -8.70 -16.22 21.77
C THR A 48 -7.64 -15.15 21.59
N LYS A 49 -6.38 -15.57 21.44
CA LYS A 49 -5.31 -14.71 20.91
C LYS A 49 -5.86 -14.18 19.60
N LEU A 50 -6.34 -12.93 19.62
CA LEU A 50 -6.65 -12.19 18.42
C LEU A 50 -5.31 -12.05 17.70
N VAL A 51 -5.01 -13.01 16.84
CA VAL A 51 -4.02 -12.83 15.80
C VAL A 51 -4.67 -11.80 14.90
N VAL A 52 -4.37 -10.53 15.18
CA VAL A 52 -4.46 -9.48 14.17
C VAL A 52 -3.43 -9.90 13.13
N ARG A 53 -3.82 -10.77 12.19
CA ARG A 53 -3.13 -10.82 10.90
C ARG A 53 -3.24 -9.40 10.40
N SER A 54 -2.11 -8.73 10.30
CA SER A 54 -2.02 -7.44 9.62
C SER A 54 -2.53 -7.68 8.20
N ALA A 55 -3.83 -7.46 7.96
CA ALA A 55 -4.48 -7.60 6.66
C ALA A 55 -4.11 -6.46 5.70
N ASP A 56 -2.96 -5.83 5.95
CA ASP A 56 -2.31 -4.88 5.06
C ASP A 56 -1.11 -5.59 4.44
N THR A 57 -1.37 -6.69 3.72
CA THR A 57 -0.40 -7.29 2.79
C THR A 57 -0.24 -6.32 1.62
N SER A 58 0.42 -5.20 1.90
CA SER A 58 0.44 -4.01 1.06
C SER A 58 1.39 -4.13 -0.13
N ALA A 59 2.12 -5.23 -0.26
CA ALA A 59 3.08 -5.46 -1.34
C ALA A 59 2.46 -6.03 -2.62
N ASN A 60 1.28 -6.68 -2.54
CA ASN A 60 0.77 -7.48 -3.64
C ASN A 60 -0.16 -6.67 -4.58
N LYS A 61 0.38 -5.62 -5.21
CA LYS A 61 -0.42 -4.69 -6.04
C LYS A 61 0.04 -4.68 -7.49
N VAL A 62 -0.94 -4.74 -8.39
CA VAL A 62 -0.74 -4.58 -9.83
C VAL A 62 -1.48 -3.34 -10.29
N VAL A 63 -0.81 -2.42 -10.98
CA VAL A 63 -1.44 -1.24 -11.57
C VAL A 63 -1.49 -1.38 -13.08
N ILE A 64 -2.61 -0.96 -13.66
CA ILE A 64 -2.86 -1.03 -15.09
C ILE A 64 -2.90 0.39 -15.65
N TYR A 65 -1.81 0.82 -16.32
CA TYR A 65 -1.75 2.12 -17.02
C TYR A 65 -2.08 2.01 -18.51
N GLY A 66 -1.91 0.80 -19.06
CA GLY A 66 -1.85 0.50 -20.48
C GLY A 66 -1.21 -0.88 -20.68
N THR A 67 -0.29 -1.25 -19.79
CA THR A 67 0.14 -2.62 -19.47
C THR A 67 -0.01 -2.86 -17.97
N PHE A 68 0.27 -4.09 -17.50
CA PHE A 68 0.36 -4.46 -16.09
C PHE A 68 1.72 -4.04 -15.50
N ALA A 69 1.69 -3.50 -14.29
CA ALA A 69 2.87 -3.04 -13.57
C ALA A 69 2.76 -3.47 -12.08
N PRO A 70 3.55 -4.44 -11.62
CA PRO A 70 4.48 -5.25 -12.43
C PRO A 70 3.73 -6.18 -13.41
N GLU A 71 4.43 -6.69 -14.42
CA GLU A 71 3.87 -7.69 -15.34
C GLU A 71 3.76 -9.06 -14.68
N THR A 72 4.76 -9.42 -13.87
CA THR A 72 4.76 -10.64 -13.04
C THR A 72 4.83 -10.26 -11.57
N ILE A 73 4.02 -10.91 -10.75
CA ILE A 73 4.08 -10.83 -9.29
C ILE A 73 4.20 -12.23 -8.69
N GLU A 74 5.02 -12.39 -7.67
CA GLU A 74 5.23 -13.65 -6.96
C GLU A 74 4.68 -13.52 -5.54
N ILE A 75 3.84 -14.47 -5.14
CA ILE A 75 3.10 -14.47 -3.86
C ILE A 75 3.08 -15.89 -3.26
N ASN A 76 2.65 -16.01 -2.02
CA ASN A 76 2.38 -17.30 -1.38
C ASN A 76 0.90 -17.70 -1.45
N ALA A 77 0.61 -18.99 -1.44
CA ALA A 77 -0.76 -19.49 -1.33
C ALA A 77 -1.45 -18.92 -0.07
N GLY A 78 -2.69 -18.49 -0.25
CA GLY A 78 -3.49 -17.75 0.74
C GLY A 78 -3.34 -16.23 0.67
N GLU A 79 -2.45 -15.68 -0.18
CA GLU A 79 -2.29 -14.23 -0.34
C GLU A 79 -3.26 -13.65 -1.38
N GLU A 80 -3.57 -12.36 -1.22
CA GLU A 80 -4.42 -11.58 -2.13
C GLU A 80 -3.57 -10.71 -3.05
N VAL A 81 -3.93 -10.63 -4.33
CA VAL A 81 -3.42 -9.62 -5.26
C VAL A 81 -4.51 -8.59 -5.52
N THR A 82 -4.15 -7.32 -5.53
CA THR A 82 -5.05 -6.20 -5.87
C THR A 82 -4.65 -5.53 -7.17
N TRP A 83 -5.53 -5.53 -8.17
CA TRP A 83 -5.37 -4.81 -9.43
C TRP A 83 -6.04 -3.44 -9.38
N PHE A 84 -5.36 -2.40 -9.88
CA PHE A 84 -5.88 -1.04 -9.96
C PHE A 84 -5.88 -0.52 -11.39
N ASN A 85 -7.00 0.04 -11.84
CA ASN A 85 -7.02 0.76 -13.12
C ASN A 85 -6.53 2.21 -12.94
N PHE A 86 -5.35 2.54 -13.47
CA PHE A 86 -4.86 3.91 -13.58
C PHE A 86 -4.60 4.36 -15.03
N LYS A 87 -5.23 3.68 -15.99
CA LYS A 87 -5.12 3.95 -17.43
C LYS A 87 -5.46 5.39 -17.77
N LYS A 88 -4.71 5.93 -18.74
CA LYS A 88 -4.99 7.22 -19.38
C LYS A 88 -5.28 7.00 -20.87
N PRO A 89 -6.35 7.61 -21.42
CA PRO A 89 -7.41 8.37 -20.74
C PRO A 89 -8.19 7.53 -19.73
N LYS A 90 -8.86 8.19 -18.76
CA LYS A 90 -9.56 7.56 -17.62
C LYS A 90 -10.78 6.74 -18.08
N THR A 91 -10.52 5.59 -18.68
CA THR A 91 -11.51 4.71 -19.29
C THR A 91 -11.63 3.42 -18.47
N PRO A 92 -12.81 2.80 -18.43
CA PRO A 92 -12.93 1.46 -17.87
C PRO A 92 -12.12 0.46 -18.71
N MET A 93 -11.81 -0.68 -18.10
CA MET A 93 -11.20 -1.85 -18.74
C MET A 93 -11.88 -3.10 -18.18
N VAL A 94 -11.75 -4.22 -18.89
CA VAL A 94 -12.24 -5.51 -18.40
C VAL A 94 -11.06 -6.44 -18.15
N LEU A 95 -10.89 -6.85 -16.89
CA LEU A 95 -9.88 -7.81 -16.45
C LEU A 95 -10.44 -9.23 -16.59
N VAL A 96 -9.67 -10.11 -17.21
CA VAL A 96 -10.05 -11.49 -17.50
C VAL A 96 -8.95 -12.42 -16.97
N SER A 97 -9.32 -13.47 -16.24
CA SER A 97 -8.43 -14.60 -15.94
C SER A 97 -8.53 -15.62 -17.07
N GLU A 98 -7.39 -16.11 -17.58
CA GLU A 98 -7.37 -17.13 -18.62
C GLU A 98 -7.82 -18.50 -18.10
N GLU A 99 -7.66 -18.75 -16.81
CA GLU A 99 -8.09 -19.97 -16.11
C GLU A 99 -9.54 -19.87 -15.61
N GLY A 100 -10.22 -18.74 -15.80
CA GLY A 100 -11.59 -18.54 -15.36
C GLY A 100 -11.75 -18.47 -13.84
N LEU A 101 -10.72 -17.99 -13.13
CA LEU A 101 -10.73 -17.83 -11.66
C LEU A 101 -11.81 -16.88 -11.15
N TRP A 102 -12.21 -15.92 -11.99
CA TRP A 102 -13.25 -14.95 -11.72
C TRP A 102 -14.01 -14.59 -13.01
N GLU A 103 -15.24 -14.11 -12.85
CA GLU A 103 -16.03 -13.57 -13.95
C GLU A 103 -15.42 -12.27 -14.49
N GLU A 104 -15.56 -12.03 -15.80
CA GLU A 104 -15.05 -10.83 -16.47
C GLU A 104 -15.39 -9.55 -15.67
N THR A 105 -14.37 -8.85 -15.19
CA THR A 105 -14.55 -7.78 -14.23
C THR A 105 -14.27 -6.42 -14.87
N THR A 106 -15.29 -5.57 -14.94
CA THR A 106 -15.14 -4.17 -15.40
C THR A 106 -14.54 -3.30 -14.29
N LEU A 107 -13.32 -2.82 -14.50
CA LEU A 107 -12.59 -1.97 -13.57
C LEU A 107 -12.57 -0.52 -14.05
N TYR A 108 -13.22 0.38 -13.31
CA TYR A 108 -13.22 1.82 -13.58
C TYR A 108 -11.94 2.50 -13.09
N TYR A 109 -11.59 3.67 -13.66
CA TYR A 109 -10.40 4.42 -13.24
C TYR A 109 -10.38 4.70 -11.73
N GLY A 110 -9.24 4.38 -11.11
CA GLY A 110 -8.97 4.51 -9.69
C GLY A 110 -9.70 3.49 -8.81
N LYS A 111 -10.41 2.52 -9.41
CA LYS A 111 -11.01 1.39 -8.70
C LYS A 111 -10.06 0.21 -8.69
N ALA A 112 -10.31 -0.67 -7.72
CA ALA A 112 -9.55 -1.86 -7.46
C ALA A 112 -10.43 -3.11 -7.59
N PHE A 113 -9.80 -4.22 -7.97
CA PHE A 113 -10.33 -5.57 -7.87
C PHE A 113 -9.28 -6.40 -7.13
N SER A 114 -9.73 -7.30 -6.27
CA SER A 114 -8.83 -8.17 -5.51
C SER A 114 -9.25 -9.63 -5.66
N TYR A 115 -8.27 -10.53 -5.62
CA TYR A 115 -8.48 -11.97 -5.65
C TYR A 115 -7.45 -12.68 -4.78
N THR A 116 -7.91 -13.64 -3.97
CA THR A 116 -7.07 -14.48 -3.12
C THR A 116 -6.73 -15.78 -3.83
N PHE A 117 -5.44 -16.10 -3.92
CA PHE A 117 -4.96 -17.31 -4.57
C PHE A 117 -4.68 -18.40 -3.52
N GLU A 118 -5.54 -19.41 -3.45
CA GLU A 118 -5.44 -20.47 -2.43
C GLU A 118 -4.51 -21.62 -2.82
N GLU A 119 -4.29 -21.82 -4.12
CA GLU A 119 -3.52 -22.95 -4.63
C GLU A 119 -2.20 -22.49 -5.27
N PRO A 120 -1.10 -23.23 -5.07
CA PRO A 120 0.14 -22.97 -5.78
C PRO A 120 -0.03 -23.18 -7.29
N GLY A 121 0.58 -22.30 -8.08
CA GLY A 121 0.43 -22.33 -9.53
C GLY A 121 0.91 -21.06 -10.21
N THR A 122 0.80 -21.05 -11.53
CA THR A 122 1.04 -19.87 -12.36
C THR A 122 -0.27 -19.52 -13.05
N TYR A 123 -0.77 -18.31 -12.80
CA TYR A 123 -2.06 -17.84 -13.29
C TYR A 123 -1.88 -16.63 -14.20
N VAL A 124 -2.54 -16.66 -15.35
CA VAL A 124 -2.41 -15.64 -16.38
C VAL A 124 -3.70 -14.83 -16.46
N PHE A 125 -3.55 -13.50 -16.51
CA PHE A 125 -4.66 -12.58 -16.68
C PHE A 125 -4.36 -11.61 -17.82
N ALA A 126 -5.42 -11.13 -18.48
CA ALA A 126 -5.33 -10.27 -19.64
C ALA A 126 -6.39 -9.17 -19.64
N LEU A 127 -6.21 -8.18 -20.52
CA LEU A 127 -7.23 -7.17 -20.79
C LEU A 127 -8.12 -7.62 -21.95
N LYS A 128 -9.44 -7.64 -21.75
CA LYS A 128 -10.40 -8.12 -22.76
C LYS A 128 -10.24 -7.45 -24.13
N ASP A 129 -10.06 -6.14 -24.14
CA ASP A 129 -9.95 -5.35 -25.37
C ASP A 129 -8.58 -5.47 -26.04
N ASN A 130 -7.59 -6.04 -25.34
CA ASN A 130 -6.27 -6.33 -25.89
C ASN A 130 -5.66 -7.57 -25.21
N PRO A 131 -6.02 -8.78 -25.65
CA PRO A 131 -5.59 -10.03 -25.02
C PRO A 131 -4.09 -10.33 -25.12
N GLU A 132 -3.35 -9.57 -25.93
CA GLU A 132 -1.88 -9.68 -26.01
C GLU A 132 -1.18 -9.06 -24.79
N ILE A 133 -1.85 -8.14 -24.09
CA ILE A 133 -1.37 -7.61 -22.82
C ILE A 133 -1.73 -8.60 -21.73
N LYS A 134 -0.73 -9.35 -21.27
CA LYS A 134 -0.85 -10.37 -20.23
C LYS A 134 -0.07 -9.97 -18.99
N GLY A 135 -0.54 -10.43 -17.84
CA GLY A 135 0.21 -10.40 -16.59
C GLY A 135 0.13 -11.78 -15.93
N THR A 136 1.07 -12.03 -15.03
CA THR A 136 1.25 -13.34 -14.39
C THR A 136 1.29 -13.20 -12.88
N VAL A 137 0.51 -14.02 -12.18
CA VAL A 137 0.70 -14.28 -10.74
C VAL A 137 1.34 -15.65 -10.59
N LYS A 138 2.52 -15.73 -9.98
CA LYS A 138 3.12 -16.99 -9.55
C LYS A 138 2.86 -17.17 -8.06
N VAL A 139 2.31 -18.32 -7.70
CA VAL A 139 1.89 -18.66 -6.35
C VAL A 139 2.71 -19.84 -5.87
N SER A 140 3.56 -19.60 -4.87
CA SER A 140 4.33 -20.63 -4.17
C SER A 140 3.49 -21.29 -3.07
N ALA A 141 3.87 -22.50 -2.66
CA ALA A 141 3.24 -23.15 -1.52
C ALA A 141 3.42 -22.30 -0.26
N SER A 142 2.34 -22.13 0.51
CA SER A 142 2.40 -21.42 1.79
C SER A 142 3.27 -22.24 2.75
N GLU A 143 4.43 -21.70 3.11
CA GLU A 143 5.22 -22.25 4.21
C GLU A 143 4.48 -21.90 5.50
N MET A 144 3.65 -22.82 5.98
CA MET A 144 3.13 -22.76 7.34
C MET A 144 4.33 -22.85 8.29
N GLN A 145 4.81 -21.70 8.75
CA GLN A 145 5.86 -21.60 9.76
C GLN A 145 5.39 -22.32 11.02
N GLU A 146 5.94 -23.50 11.29
CA GLU A 146 6.02 -24.03 12.64
C GLU A 146 6.94 -23.10 13.44
N GLU A 147 6.39 -22.41 14.44
CA GLU A 147 7.17 -21.66 15.43
C GLU A 147 8.10 -22.64 16.15
N ASP A 148 9.40 -22.63 15.81
CA ASP A 148 10.44 -23.04 16.75
C ASP A 148 11.49 -21.94 16.89
N SER A 149 11.80 -21.66 18.16
CA SER A 149 12.60 -20.56 18.65
C SER A 149 14.00 -21.06 18.95
N GLU A 150 15.05 -20.43 18.40
CA GLU A 150 16.26 -20.11 19.17
C GLU A 150 17.23 -19.16 18.42
N THR A 151 18.11 -18.55 19.22
CA THR A 151 18.74 -17.22 19.06
C THR A 151 20.26 -17.31 18.96
N ALA A 152 20.86 -16.25 18.37
CA ALA A 152 22.26 -15.77 18.48
C ALA A 152 23.37 -16.61 17.81
N GLY A 153 24.36 -16.03 17.13
CA GLY A 153 24.72 -14.63 16.89
C GLY A 153 26.14 -14.53 16.28
N GLU A 154 26.58 -13.29 16.05
CA GLU A 154 27.97 -12.82 15.87
C GLU A 154 28.58 -12.83 14.44
N THR A 155 29.40 -11.88 13.95
CA THR A 155 29.54 -10.40 14.00
C THR A 155 30.70 -10.05 13.03
N ALA A 156 30.58 -8.94 12.26
CA ALA A 156 31.63 -8.10 11.60
C ALA A 156 32.50 -8.72 10.47
N THR A 157 33.04 -8.01 9.45
CA THR A 157 33.60 -6.64 9.40
C THR A 157 33.84 -6.18 7.94
N VAL A 158 33.42 -4.94 7.61
CA VAL A 158 34.04 -3.84 6.82
C VAL A 158 35.04 -4.14 5.66
N GLU A 159 34.78 -3.61 4.44
CA GLU A 159 35.72 -2.69 3.75
C GLU A 159 35.09 -1.88 2.58
N ASN A 160 35.49 -0.61 2.52
CA ASN A 160 35.17 0.47 1.58
C ASN A 160 36.26 0.54 0.48
N PRO A 161 35.99 0.98 -0.76
CA PRO A 161 36.41 2.35 -1.11
C PRO A 161 35.50 3.08 -2.12
N GLN A 162 34.98 4.21 -1.65
CA GLN A 162 34.84 5.52 -2.30
C GLN A 162 35.55 5.70 -3.66
N VAL A 163 34.79 5.99 -4.73
CA VAL A 163 35.24 6.82 -5.87
C VAL A 163 34.11 7.73 -6.33
N THR A 164 34.42 9.03 -6.32
CA THR A 164 33.65 10.17 -6.81
C THR A 164 33.75 10.27 -8.33
N THR A 165 32.66 10.44 -9.09
CA THR A 165 32.65 11.28 -10.30
C THR A 165 31.22 11.71 -10.68
N GLU A 166 31.10 12.98 -11.05
CA GLU A 166 29.90 13.77 -11.28
C GLU A 166 29.16 13.39 -12.57
N ALA A 167 27.83 13.18 -12.51
CA ALA A 167 26.96 13.04 -13.68
C ALA A 167 26.18 14.34 -13.94
N SER A 168 26.43 14.94 -15.10
CA SER A 168 25.78 16.14 -15.61
C SER A 168 24.45 15.81 -16.29
N SER A 169 23.36 16.37 -15.79
CA SER A 169 22.05 16.38 -16.44
C SER A 169 22.04 17.20 -17.71
N ALA A 170 21.70 16.59 -18.85
CA ALA A 170 21.23 17.32 -20.02
C ALA A 170 20.16 16.52 -20.78
N SER A 171 18.93 17.02 -20.70
CA SER A 171 17.79 16.72 -21.54
C SER A 171 18.15 16.90 -23.02
N ASN A 172 17.89 15.90 -23.87
CA ASN A 172 17.39 16.20 -25.22
C ASN A 172 16.56 15.05 -25.82
N SER A 173 15.52 15.48 -26.53
CA SER A 173 14.50 14.67 -27.22
C SER A 173 14.84 14.50 -28.70
N GLY A 174 14.63 13.28 -29.21
CA GLY A 174 14.52 12.92 -30.64
C GLY A 174 15.87 12.61 -31.32
N LYS A 175 16.06 11.51 -32.06
CA LYS A 175 15.11 10.73 -32.86
C LYS A 175 15.75 9.40 -33.30
N SER A 176 14.92 8.34 -33.29
CA SER A 176 14.98 7.01 -33.93
C SER A 176 16.31 6.50 -34.51
N ASP A 177 16.77 5.37 -33.97
CA ASP A 177 17.32 4.26 -34.74
C ASP A 177 17.00 2.93 -34.02
N GLU A 178 16.71 1.90 -34.83
CA GLU A 178 16.25 0.56 -34.51
C GLU A 178 17.24 -0.22 -33.61
N LYS A 179 16.99 -0.30 -32.28
CA LYS A 179 17.81 -1.13 -31.36
C LYS A 179 17.17 -1.31 -29.98
N ASN A 180 17.17 -2.56 -29.51
CA ASN A 180 16.95 -3.03 -28.13
C ASN A 180 15.71 -2.44 -27.43
N VAL A 181 14.63 -3.22 -27.33
CA VAL A 181 13.51 -2.88 -26.44
C VAL A 181 14.08 -2.89 -25.01
N ARG A 182 14.44 -1.71 -24.50
CA ARG A 182 14.83 -1.55 -23.10
C ARG A 182 13.56 -1.67 -22.27
N ASN A 183 13.59 -2.50 -21.24
CA ASN A 183 12.40 -2.74 -20.44
C ASN A 183 12.19 -1.56 -19.49
N GLU A 184 10.99 -0.98 -19.55
CA GLU A 184 10.56 0.06 -18.60
C GLU A 184 9.81 -0.59 -17.46
N GLU A 185 10.52 -0.92 -16.38
CA GLU A 185 9.91 -1.49 -15.19
C GLU A 185 9.32 -0.42 -14.28
N LYS A 186 8.25 -0.76 -13.57
CA LYS A 186 7.52 0.19 -12.73
C LYS A 186 7.46 -0.26 -11.29
N MET A 187 7.90 0.64 -10.42
CA MET A 187 7.86 0.52 -8.98
C MET A 187 6.76 1.42 -8.42
N LEU A 188 5.78 0.87 -7.72
CA LEU A 188 4.64 1.64 -7.23
C LEU A 188 4.84 2.02 -5.78
N ILE A 189 4.65 3.29 -5.45
CA ILE A 189 4.52 3.73 -4.04
C ILE A 189 3.03 3.79 -3.72
N TYR A 190 2.54 2.87 -2.90
CA TYR A 190 1.14 2.85 -2.52
C TYR A 190 0.98 2.73 -1.00
N SER A 191 0.24 3.66 -0.41
CA SER A 191 0.21 3.88 1.04
C SER A 191 1.59 4.25 1.59
N THR A 192 2.32 3.28 2.10
CA THR A 192 3.62 3.43 2.75
C THR A 192 4.62 2.38 2.28
N THR A 193 4.30 1.65 1.21
CA THR A 193 5.10 0.53 0.72
C THR A 193 5.35 0.61 -0.77
N PHE A 194 6.33 -0.18 -1.21
CA PHE A 194 6.68 -0.40 -2.59
C PHE A 194 5.98 -1.65 -3.13
N SER A 195 5.71 -1.68 -4.43
CA SER A 195 5.12 -2.82 -5.11
C SER A 195 5.59 -2.86 -6.57
N PRO A 196 6.27 -3.93 -7.02
CA PRO A 196 6.75 -5.05 -6.19
C PRO A 196 7.83 -4.57 -5.19
N GLU A 197 8.25 -5.40 -4.23
CA GLU A 197 9.35 -5.01 -3.34
C GLU A 197 10.73 -5.18 -4.00
N THR A 198 10.83 -6.09 -4.96
CA THR A 198 12.07 -6.35 -5.70
C THR A 198 11.80 -6.35 -7.21
N ILE A 199 12.70 -5.77 -7.99
CA ILE A 199 12.71 -5.87 -9.46
C ILE A 199 14.11 -6.30 -9.88
N GLU A 200 14.18 -7.25 -10.82
CA GLU A 200 15.42 -7.62 -11.51
C GLU A 200 15.42 -7.02 -12.92
N ILE A 201 16.51 -6.37 -13.31
CA ILE A 201 16.69 -5.72 -14.62
C ILE A 201 18.10 -5.96 -15.16
N GLU A 202 18.32 -5.64 -16.43
CA GLU A 202 19.64 -5.66 -17.08
C GLU A 202 20.26 -4.27 -17.10
N LYS A 203 21.59 -4.17 -17.25
CA LYS A 203 22.27 -2.88 -17.46
C LYS A 203 21.67 -2.08 -18.62
N GLY A 204 21.46 -0.80 -18.37
CA GLY A 204 20.86 0.16 -19.28
C GLY A 204 19.33 0.19 -19.23
N ASP A 205 18.69 -0.65 -18.42
CA ASP A 205 17.24 -0.59 -18.19
C ASP A 205 16.86 0.58 -17.27
N THR A 206 15.59 0.97 -17.36
CA THR A 206 15.04 2.12 -16.63
C THR A 206 13.91 1.68 -15.71
N VAL A 207 14.01 2.03 -14.43
CA VAL A 207 12.92 1.86 -13.46
C VAL A 207 12.21 3.18 -13.27
N THR A 208 10.88 3.13 -13.21
CA THR A 208 10.02 4.28 -12.95
C THR A 208 9.24 4.08 -11.66
N TRP A 209 9.52 4.93 -10.67
CA TRP A 209 8.74 5.01 -9.44
C TRP A 209 7.50 5.87 -9.66
N VAL A 210 6.33 5.38 -9.28
CA VAL A 210 5.08 6.15 -9.39
C VAL A 210 4.38 6.26 -8.05
N ASN A 211 4.14 7.50 -7.60
CA ASN A 211 3.39 7.72 -6.36
C ASN A 211 1.89 7.57 -6.58
N LEU A 212 1.32 6.48 -6.08
CA LEU A 212 -0.12 6.23 -6.05
C LEU A 212 -0.72 6.20 -4.64
N LYS A 213 -0.01 6.72 -3.64
CA LYS A 213 -0.40 6.73 -2.24
C LYS A 213 -1.85 7.15 -1.97
N ARG A 214 -2.45 6.49 -0.97
CA ARG A 214 -3.77 6.77 -0.41
C ARG A 214 -3.64 6.92 1.12
N PRO A 215 -4.23 7.96 1.74
CA PRO A 215 -4.84 9.14 1.11
C PRO A 215 -3.83 9.88 0.21
N LYS A 216 -4.32 10.65 -0.77
CA LYS A 216 -3.42 11.34 -1.72
C LYS A 216 -2.49 12.28 -0.97
N GLY A 217 -1.20 12.14 -1.20
CA GLY A 217 -0.17 12.96 -0.59
C GLY A 217 1.15 12.84 -1.35
N ALA A 218 2.12 13.64 -0.95
CA ALA A 218 3.49 13.49 -1.42
C ALA A 218 4.18 12.32 -0.73
N SER A 219 5.24 11.80 -1.33
CA SER A 219 6.18 10.85 -0.74
C SER A 219 7.58 11.24 -1.18
N VAL A 220 8.53 11.21 -0.27
CA VAL A 220 9.93 11.51 -0.56
C VAL A 220 10.64 10.18 -0.81
N LEU A 221 11.09 9.99 -2.04
CA LEU A 221 11.85 8.82 -2.48
C LEU A 221 13.32 9.06 -2.19
N VAL A 222 13.93 8.14 -1.45
CA VAL A 222 15.33 8.15 -1.04
C VAL A 222 16.07 7.02 -1.75
N SER A 223 17.23 7.33 -2.33
CA SER A 223 18.19 6.31 -2.77
C SER A 223 19.17 6.06 -1.63
N ASP A 224 19.14 4.86 -1.05
CA ASP A 224 19.99 4.53 0.10
C ASP A 224 21.48 4.45 -0.32
N ASP A 225 21.73 4.18 -1.60
CA ASP A 225 23.06 4.15 -2.22
C ASP A 225 23.53 5.52 -2.77
N GLY A 226 22.73 6.58 -2.58
CA GLY A 226 23.10 7.93 -2.99
C GLY A 226 23.19 8.15 -4.50
N LEU A 227 22.39 7.42 -5.30
CA LEU A 227 22.35 7.56 -6.76
C LEU A 227 21.81 8.93 -7.22
N TRP A 228 20.99 9.58 -6.38
CA TRP A 228 20.41 10.90 -6.60
C TRP A 228 19.99 11.55 -5.27
N GLU A 229 19.70 12.85 -5.29
CA GLU A 229 19.16 13.58 -4.14
C GLU A 229 17.68 13.24 -3.87
N ASP A 230 17.30 13.21 -2.59
CA ASP A 230 15.94 12.92 -2.13
C ASP A 230 14.87 13.65 -2.96
N THR A 231 13.97 12.86 -3.55
CA THR A 231 13.03 13.36 -4.56
C THR A 231 11.60 13.33 -4.04
N THR A 232 10.96 14.49 -3.97
CA THR A 232 9.54 14.58 -3.60
C THR A 232 8.63 14.24 -4.78
N LEU A 233 7.89 13.14 -4.67
CA LEU A 233 6.87 12.73 -5.64
C LEU A 233 5.47 13.06 -5.15
N TYR A 234 4.75 13.91 -5.88
CA TYR A 234 3.31 14.14 -5.64
C TYR A 234 2.46 13.00 -6.20
N TYR A 235 1.23 12.84 -5.69
CA TYR A 235 0.30 11.83 -6.18
C TYR A 235 0.13 11.86 -7.72
N GLY A 236 0.30 10.71 -8.35
CA GLY A 236 0.23 10.48 -9.80
C GLY A 236 1.47 10.96 -10.55
N LYS A 237 2.51 11.45 -9.86
CA LYS A 237 3.80 11.79 -10.46
C LYS A 237 4.75 10.61 -10.39
N ALA A 238 5.72 10.65 -11.28
CA ALA A 238 6.70 9.61 -11.46
C ALA A 238 8.11 10.20 -11.50
N PHE A 239 9.08 9.37 -11.12
CA PHE A 239 10.51 9.59 -11.26
C PHE A 239 11.10 8.37 -11.94
N SER A 240 12.09 8.56 -12.81
CA SER A 240 12.71 7.47 -13.56
C SER A 240 14.22 7.57 -13.44
N TYR A 241 14.87 6.42 -13.36
CA TYR A 241 16.32 6.30 -13.32
C TYR A 241 16.78 5.13 -14.17
N THR A 242 17.85 5.34 -14.94
CA THR A 242 18.48 4.34 -15.79
C THR A 242 19.71 3.79 -15.09
N PHE A 243 19.79 2.46 -14.93
CA PHE A 243 20.86 1.80 -14.20
C PHE A 243 21.95 1.35 -15.16
N GLU A 244 23.09 2.02 -15.17
CA GLU A 244 24.20 1.72 -16.08
C GLU A 244 25.20 0.70 -15.51
N GLU A 245 25.15 0.46 -14.20
CA GLU A 245 26.08 -0.41 -13.48
C GLU A 245 25.35 -1.60 -12.86
N ALA A 246 26.01 -2.76 -12.84
CA ALA A 246 25.48 -3.92 -12.14
C ALA A 246 25.64 -3.70 -10.63
N GLY A 247 24.66 -4.17 -9.89
CA GLY A 247 24.63 -4.02 -8.46
C GLY A 247 23.25 -4.30 -7.88
N THR A 248 23.20 -4.24 -6.56
CA THR A 248 21.95 -4.27 -5.81
C THR A 248 21.77 -2.91 -5.19
N TYR A 249 20.69 -2.22 -5.56
CA TYR A 249 20.38 -0.87 -5.12
C TYR A 249 19.14 -0.88 -4.24
N THR A 250 19.19 -0.16 -3.12
CA THR A 250 18.10 -0.09 -2.15
C THR A 250 17.48 1.30 -2.13
N PHE A 251 16.16 1.34 -2.04
CA PHE A 251 15.36 2.56 -2.01
C PHE A 251 14.44 2.54 -0.80
N SER A 252 14.20 3.72 -0.25
CA SER A 252 13.32 3.88 0.90
C SER A 252 12.41 5.10 0.77
N LEU A 253 11.45 5.22 1.67
CA LEU A 253 10.61 6.41 1.82
C LEU A 253 11.06 7.17 3.06
N GLU A 254 11.33 8.46 2.97
CA GLU A 254 11.80 9.28 4.12
C GLU A 254 10.91 9.12 5.36
N ALA A 255 9.59 9.10 5.13
CA ALA A 255 8.60 8.98 6.20
C ALA A 255 8.44 7.56 6.77
N MET A 256 8.95 6.54 6.08
CA MET A 256 8.92 5.12 6.45
C MET A 256 10.20 4.42 5.98
N PRO A 257 11.37 4.71 6.61
CA PRO A 257 12.66 4.19 6.14
C PRO A 257 12.77 2.67 6.14
N GLU A 258 11.91 1.97 6.88
CA GLU A 258 11.78 0.52 6.94
C GLU A 258 11.10 -0.08 5.71
N ALA A 259 10.32 0.70 4.97
CA ALA A 259 9.76 0.28 3.69
C ALA A 259 10.89 0.33 2.64
N LYS A 260 11.54 -0.82 2.43
CA LYS A 260 12.63 -0.96 1.46
C LYS A 260 12.14 -1.55 0.15
N ALA A 261 12.69 -1.06 -0.95
CA ALA A 261 12.62 -1.71 -2.25
C ALA A 261 14.02 -1.99 -2.77
N THR A 262 14.17 -3.11 -3.49
CA THR A 262 15.45 -3.56 -4.03
C THR A 262 15.38 -3.63 -5.55
N ILE A 263 16.37 -3.04 -6.23
CA ILE A 263 16.58 -3.22 -7.66
C ILE A 263 17.88 -3.99 -7.85
N ILE A 264 17.80 -5.16 -8.49
CA ILE A 264 18.94 -6.00 -8.81
C ILE A 264 19.26 -5.82 -10.29
N VAL A 265 20.44 -5.30 -10.60
CA VAL A 265 20.91 -5.04 -11.95
C VAL A 265 21.99 -6.05 -12.33
N LYS A 266 21.73 -6.84 -13.37
CA LYS A 266 22.62 -7.91 -13.85
C LYS A 266 23.63 -7.41 -14.89
#